data_AF-A0A3E1R7K4-F1
#
_entry.id   AF-A0A3E1R7K4-F1
#
_cell.length_a   1.000
_cell.length_b   1.000
_cell.length_c   1.000
_cell.angle_alpha   90.00
_cell.angle_beta   90.00
_cell.angle_gamma   90.00
#
_symmetry.space_group_name_H-M   'P 1'
#
loop_
_entity.id
_entity.type
_entity.pdbx_description
1 polymer ?
#
loop_
_entity_poly.entity_id
_entity_poly.type
_entity_poly.pdbx_seq_one_letter_code
_entity_poly.pdbx_strand_id
1 'polypeptide(L)'
;MSEATEQKIRIWDAPVRVFHWLLVLSFAGAYLTSESEVWRLVHVTLGYTLGGLLVFRLVWGVVGTRYARFGNFVRGPAAVVRYLQSLRGGRPEHHLGHNPAGAVAIVLLMALGLLIAATGYVTYNELGPGWLVEVHELAANAMLLVIAGHLVGVVTASLQHRENLVRSMVTGFKTGQPEQGIRSIWRSVAVAIVLVVLGFWWMQWKSAPQPEAQAIESASTQTSK
;
A
#
# COMPACT_ATOMS: atom_id res chain seq x y z
N MET A 1 -13.79 39.38 -11.62
CA MET A 1 -13.60 37.93 -11.32
C MET A 1 -12.15 37.76 -10.95
N SER A 2 -11.83 37.38 -9.71
CA SER A 2 -10.45 37.16 -9.28
C SER A 2 -9.91 35.93 -10.03
N GLU A 3 -8.91 36.13 -10.90
CA GLU A 3 -8.07 35.04 -11.39
C GLU A 3 -7.36 34.44 -10.17
N ALA A 4 -7.92 33.37 -9.62
CA ALA A 4 -7.28 32.63 -8.54
C ALA A 4 -5.98 32.05 -9.08
N THR A 5 -4.85 32.62 -8.67
CA THR A 5 -3.52 32.17 -9.08
C THR A 5 -3.32 30.74 -8.60
N GLU A 6 -3.11 29.81 -9.54
CA GLU A 6 -2.76 28.44 -9.21
C GLU A 6 -1.43 28.41 -8.45
N GLN A 7 -1.41 27.73 -7.30
CA GLN A 7 -0.23 27.62 -6.46
C GLN A 7 -0.02 26.20 -5.97
N LYS A 8 1.17 25.95 -5.40
CA LYS A 8 1.52 24.65 -4.85
C LYS A 8 0.76 24.40 -3.54
N ILE A 9 -0.24 23.53 -3.59
CA ILE A 9 -1.06 23.14 -2.45
C ILE A 9 -0.74 21.74 -1.97
N ARG A 10 -0.95 21.49 -0.67
CA ARG A 10 -0.74 20.18 -0.07
C ARG A 10 -2.01 19.35 -0.21
N ILE A 11 -1.89 18.16 -0.78
CA ILE A 11 -3.01 17.22 -0.99
C ILE A 11 -2.84 15.98 -0.13
N TRP A 12 -1.64 15.38 -0.13
CA TRP A 12 -1.39 14.13 0.60
C TRP A 12 -0.79 14.39 1.98
N ASP A 13 -1.47 13.92 3.03
CA ASP A 13 -0.94 13.97 4.40
C ASP A 13 0.27 13.03 4.56
N ALA A 14 1.06 13.22 5.62
CA ALA A 14 2.26 12.40 5.82
C ALA A 14 1.96 10.91 6.08
N PRO A 15 0.93 10.54 6.88
CA PRO A 15 0.61 9.13 7.12
C PRO A 15 0.25 8.37 5.85
N VAL A 16 -0.54 8.95 4.93
CA VAL A 16 -0.89 8.30 3.65
C VAL A 16 0.35 8.05 2.78
N ARG A 17 1.30 8.99 2.75
CA ARG A 17 2.54 8.83 1.98
C ARG A 17 3.44 7.74 2.57
N VAL A 18 3.63 7.75 3.89
CA VAL A 18 4.40 6.71 4.59
C VAL A 18 3.77 5.34 4.39
N PHE A 19 2.46 5.23 4.62
CA PHE A 19 1.70 4.01 4.36
C PHE A 19 1.94 3.48 2.94
N HIS A 20 1.77 4.33 1.92
CA HIS A 20 1.90 3.90 0.53
C HIS A 20 3.29 3.35 0.21
N TRP A 21 4.34 4.09 0.57
CA TRP A 21 5.70 3.66 0.25
C TRP A 21 6.12 2.42 1.05
N LEU A 22 5.71 2.32 2.32
CA LEU A 22 5.91 1.09 3.09
C LEU A 22 5.12 -0.08 2.51
N LEU A 23 3.89 0.13 2.03
CA LEU A 23 3.08 -0.91 1.39
C LEU A 23 3.74 -1.41 0.09
N VAL A 24 4.21 -0.49 -0.76
CA VAL A 24 4.94 -0.82 -1.99
C VAL A 24 6.20 -1.62 -1.68
N LEU A 25 7.02 -1.16 -0.74
CA LEU A 25 8.25 -1.86 -0.36
C LEU A 25 7.97 -3.23 0.29
N SER A 26 6.95 -3.32 1.13
CA SER A 26 6.56 -4.57 1.79
C SER A 26 6.07 -5.59 0.77
N PHE A 27 5.18 -5.19 -0.14
CA PHE A 27 4.69 -6.09 -1.19
C PHE A 27 5.81 -6.53 -2.13
N ALA A 28 6.63 -5.59 -2.63
CA ALA A 28 7.72 -5.91 -3.54
C ALA A 28 8.76 -6.85 -2.90
N GLY A 29 9.16 -6.56 -1.66
CA GLY A 29 10.10 -7.43 -0.93
C GLY A 29 9.51 -8.80 -0.61
N ALA A 30 8.23 -8.86 -0.20
CA ALA A 30 7.56 -10.14 0.04
C ALA A 30 7.47 -10.97 -1.25
N TYR A 31 7.09 -10.35 -2.36
CA TYR A 31 7.00 -11.04 -3.65
C TYR A 31 8.36 -11.58 -4.10
N LEU A 32 9.43 -10.77 -4.02
CA LEU A 32 10.79 -11.20 -4.40
C LEU A 32 11.37 -12.31 -3.51
N THR A 33 10.87 -12.47 -2.29
CA THR A 33 11.34 -13.48 -1.33
C THR A 33 10.43 -14.70 -1.23
N SER A 34 9.31 -14.72 -1.97
CA SER A 34 8.26 -15.74 -1.84
C SER A 34 8.70 -17.16 -2.19
N GLU A 35 9.58 -17.32 -3.17
CA GLU A 35 10.04 -18.63 -3.66
C GLU A 35 11.20 -19.23 -2.83
N SER A 36 11.66 -18.56 -1.78
CA SER A 36 12.85 -18.97 -1.04
C SER A 36 12.55 -19.36 0.40
N GLU A 37 12.86 -20.61 0.75
CA GLU A 37 12.80 -21.10 2.13
C GLU A 37 13.75 -20.33 3.07
N VAL A 38 14.91 -19.90 2.56
CA VAL A 38 15.88 -19.10 3.35
C VAL A 38 15.31 -17.73 3.70
N TRP A 39 14.60 -17.11 2.74
CA TRP A 39 14.00 -15.79 2.93
C TRP A 39 12.55 -15.85 3.44
N ARG A 40 12.06 -17.03 3.83
CA ARG A 40 10.68 -17.23 4.26
C ARG A 40 10.27 -16.32 5.41
N LEU A 41 11.16 -16.12 6.39
CA LEU A 41 10.88 -15.20 7.51
C LEU A 41 10.75 -13.75 7.03
N VAL A 42 11.54 -13.33 6.04
CA VAL A 42 11.44 -12.00 5.44
C VAL A 42 10.12 -11.87 4.69
N HIS A 43 9.75 -12.86 3.87
CA HIS A 43 8.46 -12.89 3.17
C HIS A 43 7.28 -12.71 4.15
N VAL A 44 7.25 -13.52 5.22
CA VAL A 44 6.18 -13.48 6.23
C VAL A 44 6.17 -12.16 7.01
N THR A 45 7.34 -11.66 7.41
CA THR A 45 7.47 -10.37 8.11
C THR A 45 6.92 -9.22 7.27
N LEU A 46 7.25 -9.19 5.98
CA LEU A 46 6.76 -8.18 5.05
C LEU A 46 5.26 -8.35 4.76
N GLY A 47 4.77 -9.59 4.68
CA GLY A 47 3.34 -9.90 4.57
C GLY A 47 2.51 -9.40 5.77
N TYR A 48 3.00 -9.63 7.00
CA TYR A 48 2.36 -9.08 8.21
C TYR A 48 2.45 -7.56 8.29
N THR A 49 3.57 -6.98 7.85
CA THR A 49 3.72 -5.52 7.76
C THR A 49 2.68 -4.95 6.79
N LEU A 50 2.51 -5.56 5.62
CA LEU A 50 1.49 -5.21 4.64
C LEU A 50 0.08 -5.28 5.24
N GLY A 51 -0.26 -6.38 5.92
CA GLY A 51 -1.55 -6.55 6.60
C GLY A 51 -1.83 -5.46 7.64
N GLY A 52 -0.87 -5.20 8.53
CA GLY A 52 -0.99 -4.16 9.56
C GLY A 52 -1.13 -2.75 8.98
N LEU A 53 -0.38 -2.45 7.91
CA LEU A 53 -0.51 -1.18 7.18
C LEU A 53 -1.91 -1.03 6.55
N LEU A 54 -2.49 -2.09 6.00
CA LEU A 54 -3.84 -2.05 5.43
C LEU A 54 -4.92 -1.82 6.51
N VAL A 55 -4.78 -2.44 7.68
CA VAL A 55 -5.66 -2.15 8.83
C VAL A 55 -5.55 -0.69 9.23
N PHE A 56 -4.32 -0.16 9.35
CA PHE A 56 -4.12 1.27 9.58
C PHE A 56 -4.82 2.12 8.51
N ARG A 57 -4.68 1.76 7.23
CA ARG A 57 -5.29 2.51 6.11
C ARG A 57 -6.81 2.49 6.15
N LEU A 58 -7.43 1.41 6.59
CA LEU A 58 -8.88 1.33 6.78
C LEU A 58 -9.33 2.33 7.86
N VAL A 59 -8.65 2.35 9.01
CA VAL A 59 -8.94 3.31 10.09
C VAL A 59 -8.71 4.75 9.62
N TRP A 60 -7.54 5.03 9.04
CA TRP A 60 -7.19 6.36 8.54
C TRP A 60 -8.10 6.83 7.40
N GLY A 61 -8.67 5.89 6.62
CA GLY A 61 -9.66 6.19 5.60
C GLY A 61 -11.02 6.61 6.13
N VAL A 62 -11.26 6.52 7.43
CA VAL A 62 -12.46 7.06 8.08
C VAL A 62 -12.14 8.36 8.80
N VAL A 63 -11.06 8.40 9.59
CA VAL A 63 -10.73 9.54 10.48
C VAL A 63 -9.74 10.55 9.91
N GLY A 64 -9.08 10.23 8.79
CA GLY A 64 -7.98 11.01 8.24
C GLY A 64 -8.36 12.33 7.58
N THR A 65 -7.40 12.93 6.87
CA THR A 65 -7.61 14.22 6.18
C THR A 65 -8.58 14.12 5.01
N ARG A 66 -8.97 15.28 4.43
CA ARG A 66 -9.93 15.37 3.31
C ARG A 66 -9.65 14.32 2.22
N TYR A 67 -8.45 14.25 1.69
CA TYR A 67 -8.15 13.34 0.57
C TYR A 67 -7.85 11.90 1.00
N ALA A 68 -7.66 11.63 2.29
CA ALA A 68 -7.47 10.29 2.81
C ALA A 68 -8.79 9.50 2.97
N ARG A 69 -9.89 10.21 3.24
CA ARG A 69 -11.18 9.62 3.59
C ARG A 69 -11.88 8.95 2.42
N PHE A 70 -12.35 7.70 2.59
CA PHE A 70 -13.03 6.92 1.55
C PHE A 70 -14.23 7.66 0.96
N GLY A 71 -15.03 8.30 1.80
CA GLY A 71 -16.21 9.06 1.35
C GLY A 71 -15.91 10.21 0.38
N ASN A 72 -14.66 10.69 0.32
CA ASN A 72 -14.28 11.77 -0.61
C ASN A 72 -13.84 11.27 -1.99
N PHE A 73 -13.49 9.99 -2.14
CA PHE A 73 -12.96 9.49 -3.40
C PHE A 73 -13.61 8.22 -3.93
N VAL A 74 -14.21 7.38 -3.07
CA VAL A 74 -14.98 6.22 -3.50
C VAL A 74 -16.30 6.72 -4.08
N ARG A 75 -16.42 6.64 -5.40
CA ARG A 75 -17.60 7.08 -6.15
C ARG A 75 -18.38 5.85 -6.63
N GLY A 76 -19.69 6.00 -6.78
CA GLY A 76 -20.56 4.92 -7.27
C GLY A 76 -20.19 4.46 -8.69
N PRO A 77 -20.62 3.23 -9.08
CA PRO A 77 -20.23 2.60 -10.35
C PRO A 77 -20.58 3.45 -11.59
N ALA A 78 -21.69 4.19 -11.55
CA ALA A 78 -22.07 5.11 -12.64
C ALA A 78 -21.03 6.23 -12.88
N ALA A 79 -20.38 6.73 -11.84
CA ALA A 79 -19.33 7.75 -11.96
C ALA A 79 -18.03 7.18 -12.55
N VAL A 80 -17.73 5.91 -12.26
CA VAL A 80 -16.58 5.19 -12.83
C VAL A 80 -16.79 5.01 -14.33
N VAL A 81 -17.95 4.50 -14.75
CA VAL A 81 -18.27 4.29 -16.17
C VAL A 81 -18.22 5.61 -16.94
N ARG A 82 -18.82 6.67 -16.40
CA ARG A 82 -18.83 8.00 -17.02
C ARG A 82 -17.42 8.59 -17.17
N TYR A 83 -16.54 8.37 -16.19
CA TYR A 83 -15.13 8.79 -16.28
C TYR A 83 -14.34 7.98 -17.32
N LEU A 84 -14.57 6.66 -17.42
CA LEU A 84 -13.95 5.84 -18.47
C LEU A 84 -14.42 6.28 -19.88
N GLN A 85 -15.68 6.69 -20.02
CA GLN A 85 -16.21 7.26 -21.25
C GLN A 85 -15.62 8.63 -21.57
N SER A 86 -15.41 9.51 -20.57
CA SER A 86 -14.82 10.84 -20.78
C SER A 86 -13.35 10.76 -21.20
N LEU A 87 -12.61 9.74 -20.76
CA LEU A 87 -11.25 9.46 -21.23
C LEU A 87 -11.21 9.08 -22.71
N ARG A 88 -12.19 8.30 -23.20
CA ARG A 88 -12.32 7.98 -24.63
C ARG A 88 -12.73 9.18 -25.48
N GLY A 89 -13.50 10.11 -24.90
CA GLY A 89 -13.99 11.31 -25.57
C GLY A 89 -13.03 12.52 -25.57
N GLY A 90 -11.83 12.41 -25.01
CA GLY A 90 -10.83 13.48 -25.01
C GLY A 90 -11.14 14.69 -24.11
N ARG A 91 -12.10 14.57 -23.18
CA ARG A 91 -12.44 15.60 -22.18
C ARG A 91 -12.24 15.07 -20.76
N PRO A 92 -10.99 14.91 -20.30
CA PRO A 92 -10.72 14.37 -18.97
C PRO A 92 -11.18 15.32 -17.87
N GLU A 93 -12.05 14.84 -16.97
CA GLU A 93 -12.47 15.59 -15.78
C GLU A 93 -11.30 15.79 -14.82
N HIS A 94 -11.02 17.04 -14.44
CA HIS A 94 -9.93 17.37 -13.52
C HIS A 94 -10.28 16.95 -12.09
N HIS A 95 -9.49 16.03 -11.51
CA HIS A 95 -9.66 15.53 -10.15
C HIS A 95 -8.38 15.77 -9.33
N LEU A 96 -8.47 16.63 -8.32
CA LEU A 96 -7.32 16.97 -7.47
C LEU A 96 -6.90 15.81 -6.54
N GLY A 97 -7.86 15.00 -6.09
CA GLY A 97 -7.65 13.80 -5.28
C GLY A 97 -7.40 12.55 -6.14
N HIS A 98 -8.20 11.50 -5.92
CA HIS A 98 -8.25 10.35 -6.82
C HIS A 98 -9.32 10.57 -7.89
N ASN A 99 -8.99 10.21 -9.12
CA ASN A 99 -10.00 10.07 -10.17
C ASN A 99 -10.80 8.75 -9.95
N PRO A 100 -11.99 8.60 -10.56
CA PRO A 100 -12.83 7.41 -10.37
C PRO A 100 -12.13 6.08 -10.72
N ALA A 101 -11.29 6.05 -11.77
CA ALA A 101 -10.53 4.85 -12.12
C ALA A 101 -9.48 4.50 -11.05
N GLY A 102 -8.77 5.50 -10.53
CA GLY A 102 -7.79 5.34 -9.45
C GLY A 102 -8.44 4.94 -8.13
N ALA A 103 -9.67 5.41 -7.86
CA ALA A 103 -10.45 4.97 -6.71
C ALA A 103 -10.76 3.46 -6.78
N VAL A 104 -11.15 2.95 -7.96
CA VAL A 104 -11.36 1.51 -8.18
C VAL A 104 -10.07 0.73 -7.98
N ALA A 105 -8.96 1.19 -8.55
CA ALA A 105 -7.66 0.55 -8.38
C ALA A 105 -7.28 0.45 -6.89
N ILE A 106 -7.45 1.53 -6.11
CA ILE A 106 -7.14 1.54 -4.68
C ILE A 106 -8.00 0.52 -3.91
N VAL A 107 -9.31 0.47 -4.17
CA VAL A 107 -10.19 -0.50 -3.50
C VAL A 107 -9.79 -1.94 -3.85
N LEU A 108 -9.49 -2.22 -5.12
CA LEU A 108 -9.03 -3.54 -5.55
C LEU A 108 -7.69 -3.93 -4.91
N LEU A 109 -6.70 -3.04 -4.92
CA LEU A 109 -5.40 -3.26 -4.30
C LEU A 109 -5.55 -3.51 -2.78
N MET A 110 -6.43 -2.75 -2.11
CA MET A 110 -6.69 -2.97 -0.68
C MET A 110 -7.38 -4.31 -0.42
N ALA A 111 -8.40 -4.66 -1.21
CA ALA A 111 -9.12 -5.92 -1.07
C ALA A 111 -8.21 -7.13 -1.30
N LEU A 112 -7.43 -7.12 -2.38
CA LEU A 112 -6.44 -8.15 -2.67
C LEU A 112 -5.35 -8.21 -1.59
N GLY A 113 -4.88 -7.06 -1.10
CA GLY A 113 -3.87 -7.03 -0.04
C GLY A 113 -4.37 -7.62 1.27
N LEU A 114 -5.62 -7.37 1.64
CA LEU A 114 -6.26 -7.98 2.80
C LEU A 114 -6.44 -9.49 2.61
N LEU A 115 -6.84 -9.92 1.41
CA LEU A 115 -6.95 -11.34 1.07
C LEU A 115 -5.59 -12.05 1.20
N ILE A 116 -4.52 -11.49 0.60
CA ILE A 116 -3.15 -12.01 0.70
C ILE A 116 -2.70 -12.10 2.16
N ALA A 117 -2.90 -11.04 2.94
CA ALA A 117 -2.52 -11.04 4.35
C ALA A 117 -3.30 -12.09 5.17
N ALA A 118 -4.60 -12.25 4.91
CA ALA A 118 -5.44 -13.22 5.61
C ALA A 118 -5.10 -14.66 5.23
N THR A 119 -4.99 -14.97 3.93
CA THR A 119 -4.61 -16.31 3.48
C THR A 119 -3.19 -16.66 3.90
N GLY A 120 -2.26 -15.70 3.84
CA GLY A 120 -0.89 -15.89 4.29
C GLY A 120 -0.79 -16.19 5.78
N TYR A 121 -1.56 -15.47 6.62
CA TYR A 121 -1.66 -15.75 8.05
C TYR A 121 -2.21 -17.16 8.32
N VAL A 122 -3.31 -17.55 7.67
CA VAL A 122 -3.93 -18.86 7.88
C VAL A 122 -3.00 -19.99 7.44
N THR A 123 -2.38 -19.87 6.27
CA THR A 123 -1.43 -20.86 5.73
C THR A 123 -0.19 -20.98 6.61
N TYR A 124 0.42 -19.86 7.00
CA TYR A 124 1.65 -19.87 7.81
C TYR A 124 1.47 -20.48 9.20
N ASN A 125 0.28 -20.32 9.79
CA ASN A 125 -0.05 -20.88 11.10
C ASN A 125 -0.75 -22.25 11.01
N GLU A 126 -0.82 -22.86 9.82
CA GLU A 126 -1.44 -24.17 9.58
C GLU A 126 -2.91 -24.25 10.07
N LEU A 127 -3.63 -23.13 10.02
CA LEU A 127 -4.99 -23.00 10.58
C LEU A 127 -6.10 -23.34 9.57
N GLY A 128 -5.75 -23.66 8.32
CA GLY A 128 -6.71 -23.82 7.24
C GLY A 128 -6.30 -24.83 6.20
N PRO A 129 -7.19 -25.09 5.23
CA PRO A 129 -6.97 -26.11 4.21
C PRO A 129 -5.86 -25.70 3.22
N GLY A 130 -5.17 -26.70 2.67
CA GLY A 130 -4.01 -26.48 1.79
C GLY A 130 -4.29 -25.67 0.52
N TRP A 131 -5.52 -25.66 0.01
CA TRP A 131 -5.89 -24.83 -1.15
C TRP A 131 -5.76 -23.32 -0.91
N LEU A 132 -5.66 -22.87 0.34
CA LEU A 132 -5.40 -21.46 0.65
C LEU A 132 -4.04 -20.97 0.16
N VAL A 133 -3.07 -21.87 -0.05
CA VAL A 133 -1.79 -21.56 -0.70
C VAL A 133 -2.04 -21.08 -2.13
N GLU A 134 -2.83 -21.82 -2.91
CA GLU A 134 -3.16 -21.48 -4.29
C GLU A 134 -3.93 -20.15 -4.37
N VAL A 135 -4.84 -19.91 -3.42
CA VAL A 135 -5.56 -18.63 -3.36
C VAL A 135 -4.64 -17.46 -2.98
N HIS A 136 -3.67 -17.70 -2.10
CA HIS A 136 -2.66 -16.69 -1.77
C HIS A 136 -1.82 -16.33 -3.01
N GLU A 137 -1.32 -17.32 -3.74
CA GLU A 137 -0.53 -17.15 -4.95
C GLU A 137 -1.34 -16.45 -6.07
N LEU A 138 -2.57 -16.92 -6.31
CA LEU A 138 -3.48 -16.31 -7.29
C LEU A 138 -3.77 -14.85 -6.93
N ALA A 139 -4.04 -14.54 -5.65
CA ALA A 139 -4.28 -13.19 -5.20
C ALA A 139 -3.04 -12.30 -5.36
N ALA A 140 -1.84 -12.81 -5.10
CA ALA A 140 -0.58 -12.10 -5.32
C ALA A 140 -0.32 -11.78 -6.80
N ASN A 141 -0.59 -12.74 -7.69
CA ASN A 141 -0.50 -12.54 -9.14
C ASN A 141 -1.56 -11.55 -9.66
N ALA A 142 -2.79 -11.63 -9.15
CA ALA A 142 -3.83 -10.64 -9.43
C ALA A 142 -3.45 -9.25 -8.94
N MET A 143 -2.83 -9.14 -7.75
CA MET A 143 -2.30 -7.88 -7.22
C MET A 143 -1.28 -7.27 -8.19
N LEU A 144 -0.33 -8.05 -8.72
CA LEU A 144 0.63 -7.56 -9.71
C LEU A 144 -0.05 -7.00 -10.97
N LEU A 145 -1.07 -7.68 -11.47
CA LEU A 145 -1.84 -7.19 -12.62
C LEU A 145 -2.50 -5.83 -12.33
N VAL A 146 -3.12 -5.69 -11.16
CA VAL A 146 -3.75 -4.43 -10.75
C VAL A 146 -2.69 -3.33 -10.51
N ILE A 147 -1.52 -3.67 -9.95
CA ILE A 147 -0.40 -2.74 -9.81
C ILE A 147 0.07 -2.26 -11.18
N ALA A 148 0.23 -3.15 -12.16
CA ALA A 148 0.62 -2.76 -13.52
C ALA A 148 -0.40 -1.79 -14.13
N GLY A 149 -1.69 -2.10 -14.04
CA GLY A 149 -2.77 -1.19 -14.48
C GLY A 149 -2.77 0.14 -13.74
N HIS A 150 -2.51 0.13 -12.43
CA HIS A 150 -2.36 1.34 -11.62
C HIS A 150 -1.20 2.22 -12.10
N LEU A 151 -0.02 1.63 -12.34
CA LEU A 151 1.16 2.35 -12.83
C LEU A 151 0.93 2.95 -14.22
N VAL A 152 0.29 2.20 -15.13
CA VAL A 152 -0.15 2.74 -16.42
C VAL A 152 -1.06 3.95 -16.21
N GLY A 153 -2.06 3.84 -15.33
CA GLY A 153 -2.95 4.94 -14.99
C GLY A 153 -2.21 6.17 -14.44
N VAL A 154 -1.21 5.95 -13.57
CA VAL A 154 -0.34 7.01 -13.02
C VAL A 154 0.46 7.69 -14.12
N VAL A 155 1.05 6.94 -15.05
CA VAL A 155 1.81 7.50 -16.18
C VAL A 155 0.88 8.28 -17.11
N THR A 156 -0.23 7.69 -17.53
CA THR A 156 -1.20 8.34 -18.42
C THR A 156 -1.74 9.64 -17.80
N ALA A 157 -2.14 9.62 -16.53
CA ALA A 157 -2.63 10.82 -15.86
C ALA A 157 -1.51 11.86 -15.67
N SER A 158 -0.27 11.43 -15.38
CA SER A 158 0.86 12.36 -15.27
C SER A 158 1.14 13.09 -16.58
N LEU A 159 1.04 12.38 -17.71
CA LEU A 159 1.23 12.95 -19.04
C LEU A 159 0.06 13.88 -19.43
N GLN A 160 -1.19 13.45 -19.20
CA GLN A 160 -2.38 14.23 -19.54
C GLN A 160 -2.48 15.53 -18.74
N HIS A 161 -2.14 15.49 -17.45
CA HIS A 161 -2.19 16.66 -16.58
C HIS A 161 -0.88 17.44 -16.54
N ARG A 162 0.18 16.98 -17.24
CA ARG A 162 1.54 17.55 -17.19
C ARG A 162 2.07 17.73 -15.76
N GLU A 163 1.66 16.84 -14.86
CA GLU A 163 2.05 16.82 -13.45
C GLU A 163 2.68 15.48 -13.08
N ASN A 164 3.82 15.49 -12.39
CA ASN A 164 4.45 14.25 -11.94
C ASN A 164 3.73 13.71 -10.68
N LEU A 165 2.83 12.75 -10.86
CA LEU A 165 2.05 12.16 -9.77
C LEU A 165 2.90 11.36 -8.78
N VAL A 166 3.97 10.72 -9.23
CA VAL A 166 4.92 10.02 -8.34
C VAL A 166 5.60 11.02 -7.41
N ARG A 167 6.08 12.14 -7.95
CA ARG A 167 6.65 13.25 -7.17
C ARG A 167 5.62 13.86 -6.22
N SER A 168 4.36 13.97 -6.65
CA SER A 168 3.26 14.39 -5.78
C SER A 168 3.10 13.43 -4.59
N MET A 169 3.23 12.11 -4.82
CA MET A 169 3.12 11.12 -3.76
C MET A 169 4.31 11.09 -2.79
N VAL A 170 5.48 11.55 -3.21
CA VAL A 170 6.64 11.73 -2.30
C VAL A 170 6.51 13.03 -1.51
N THR A 171 6.29 14.15 -2.22
CA THR A 171 6.32 15.50 -1.64
C THR A 171 5.03 15.89 -0.93
N GLY A 172 3.91 15.31 -1.34
CA GLY A 172 2.56 15.59 -0.86
C GLY A 172 1.86 16.79 -1.51
N PHE A 173 2.46 17.40 -2.53
CA PHE A 173 1.97 18.63 -3.15
C PHE A 173 1.43 18.41 -4.58
N LYS A 174 0.47 19.24 -4.98
CA LYS A 174 -0.03 19.41 -6.35
C LYS A 174 -0.26 20.90 -6.64
N THR A 175 -0.50 21.26 -7.89
CA THR A 175 -0.92 22.62 -8.26
C THR A 175 -2.43 22.75 -8.10
N GLY A 176 -2.91 23.87 -7.55
CA GLY A 176 -4.35 24.12 -7.38
C GLY A 176 -4.64 25.38 -6.56
N GLN A 177 -5.91 25.55 -6.20
CA GLN A 177 -6.36 26.72 -5.45
C GLN A 177 -6.07 26.59 -3.94
N PRO A 178 -5.70 27.68 -3.25
CA PRO A 178 -5.34 27.68 -1.82
C PRO A 178 -6.33 26.94 -0.91
N GLU A 179 -7.63 27.13 -1.09
CA GLU A 179 -8.70 26.49 -0.28
C GLU A 179 -8.78 24.95 -0.43
N GLN A 180 -8.16 24.40 -1.46
CA GLN A 180 -8.18 22.97 -1.74
C GLN A 180 -7.10 22.21 -0.96
N GLY A 181 -6.14 22.92 -0.36
CA GLY A 181 -5.06 22.30 0.42
C GLY A 181 -5.50 21.77 1.80
N ILE A 182 -4.88 20.68 2.26
CA ILE A 182 -5.03 20.20 3.64
C ILE A 182 -4.23 21.06 4.63
N ARG A 183 -4.83 21.32 5.81
CA ARG A 183 -4.21 22.13 6.87
C ARG A 183 -3.24 21.34 7.75
N SER A 184 -3.60 20.11 8.12
CA SER A 184 -2.78 19.26 9.01
C SER A 184 -1.97 18.22 8.23
N ILE A 185 -0.70 18.07 8.60
CA ILE A 185 0.24 17.12 7.97
C ILE A 185 0.30 15.78 8.73
N TRP A 186 -0.07 15.77 10.02
CA TRP A 186 -0.01 14.58 10.89
C TRP A 186 1.36 13.89 10.91
N ARG A 187 2.45 14.68 11.03
CA ARG A 187 3.84 14.15 11.04
C ARG A 187 4.10 13.18 12.17
N SER A 188 3.56 13.43 13.37
CA SER A 188 3.71 12.55 14.53
C SER A 188 3.15 11.15 14.27
N VAL A 189 1.97 11.07 13.64
CA VAL A 189 1.36 9.79 13.23
C VAL A 189 2.25 9.07 12.21
N ALA A 190 2.78 9.79 11.22
CA ALA A 190 3.68 9.21 10.23
C ALA A 190 4.96 8.64 10.87
N VAL A 191 5.56 9.36 11.83
CA VAL A 191 6.71 8.88 12.60
C VAL A 191 6.34 7.65 13.44
N ALA A 192 5.19 7.67 14.11
CA ALA A 192 4.72 6.53 14.89
C ALA A 192 4.58 5.25 14.03
N ILE A 193 4.02 5.36 12.82
CA ILE A 193 3.93 4.22 11.88
C ILE A 193 5.31 3.66 11.58
N VAL A 194 6.28 4.51 11.22
CA VAL A 194 7.65 4.07 10.92
C VAL A 194 8.28 3.38 12.13
N LEU A 195 8.16 3.97 13.32
CA LEU A 195 8.72 3.38 14.55
C LEU A 195 8.10 2.03 14.88
N VAL A 196 6.79 1.88 14.73
CA VAL A 196 6.09 0.60 14.94
C VAL A 196 6.57 -0.46 13.95
N VAL A 197 6.71 -0.11 12.67
CA VAL A 197 7.19 -1.04 11.64
C VAL A 197 8.64 -1.45 11.91
N LEU A 198 9.53 -0.50 12.21
CA LEU A 198 10.93 -0.80 12.53
C LEU A 198 11.06 -1.62 13.81
N GLY A 199 10.27 -1.31 14.84
CA GLY A 199 10.22 -2.09 16.08
C GLY A 199 9.74 -3.52 15.84
N PHE A 200 8.72 -3.70 15.01
CA PHE A 200 8.25 -5.02 14.60
C PHE A 200 9.33 -5.81 13.85
N TRP A 201 10.00 -5.19 12.88
CA TRP A 201 11.09 -5.84 12.12
C TRP A 201 12.27 -6.22 13.02
N TRP A 202 12.64 -5.34 13.95
CA TRP A 202 13.67 -5.64 14.96
C TRP A 202 13.29 -6.86 15.81
N MET A 203 12.04 -6.95 16.25
CA MET A 203 11.54 -8.09 17.01
C MET A 203 11.58 -9.39 16.20
N GLN A 204 11.19 -9.35 14.92
CA GLN A 204 11.28 -10.50 14.01
C GLN A 204 12.73 -10.94 13.80
N TRP A 205 13.64 -10.00 13.58
CA TRP A 205 15.07 -10.27 13.45
C TRP A 205 15.65 -10.95 14.69
N LYS A 206 15.30 -10.48 15.88
CA LYS A 206 15.74 -11.08 17.15
C LYS A 206 15.17 -12.48 17.38
N SER A 207 14.02 -12.78 16.79
CA SER A 207 13.35 -14.08 16.90
C SER A 207 13.81 -15.08 15.82
N ALA A 208 14.57 -14.62 14.84
CA ALA A 208 15.11 -15.48 13.78
C ALA A 208 16.08 -16.51 14.37
N PRO A 209 15.98 -17.80 13.97
CA PRO A 209 16.92 -18.83 14.42
C PRO A 209 18.36 -18.44 14.10
N GLN A 210 19.22 -18.39 15.12
CA GLN A 210 20.62 -18.00 14.94
C GLN A 210 21.46 -19.22 14.52
N PRO A 211 22.32 -19.11 13.49
CA PRO A 211 23.14 -20.22 13.01
C PRO A 211 24.02 -20.84 14.11
N GLU A 212 24.58 -20.00 14.99
CA GLU A 212 25.44 -20.45 16.10
C GLU A 212 24.67 -21.23 17.17
N ALA A 213 23.43 -20.81 17.48
CA ALA A 213 22.59 -21.50 18.45
C ALA A 213 22.18 -22.89 17.95
N GLN A 214 21.87 -23.00 16.65
CA GLN A 214 21.56 -24.29 16.02
C GLN A 214 22.77 -25.22 15.96
N ALA A 215 23.98 -24.70 15.74
CA ALA A 215 25.21 -25.48 15.74
C ALA A 215 25.55 -26.05 17.13
N ILE A 216 25.32 -25.28 18.20
CA ILE A 216 25.55 -25.71 19.59
C ILE A 216 24.50 -26.75 20.02
N GLU A 217 23.23 -26.54 19.68
CA GLU A 217 22.14 -27.46 20.02
C GLU A 217 22.28 -28.81 19.31
N SER A 218 22.61 -28.80 18.01
CA SER A 218 22.89 -30.02 17.23
C SER A 218 24.11 -30.78 17.75
N ALA A 219 25.20 -30.08 18.10
CA ALA A 219 26.38 -30.69 18.73
C ALA A 219 26.04 -31.33 20.09
N SER A 220 25.27 -30.66 20.94
CA SER A 220 24.88 -31.17 22.27
C SER A 220 23.96 -32.40 22.19
N THR A 221 23.06 -32.44 21.20
CA THR A 221 22.13 -33.56 20.98
C THR A 221 22.87 -34.80 20.45
N GLN A 222 23.96 -34.60 19.71
CA GLN A 222 24.78 -35.67 19.15
C GLN A 222 25.76 -36.29 20.16
N THR A 223 26.10 -35.56 21.24
CA THR A 223 27.00 -36.06 22.31
C THR A 223 26.23 -36.79 23.42
N SER A 224 24.89 -36.72 23.43
CA SER A 224 23.99 -37.32 24.43
C SER A 224 23.37 -38.66 23.99
N LYS A 225 23.69 -39.13 22.76
CA LYS A 225 23.37 -40.47 22.25
C LYS A 225 24.63 -41.32 22.18
#